data_AF-A0A415D521-F1
#
_entry.id   AF-A0A415D521-F1
#
_cell.length_a   1.000
_cell.length_b   1.000
_cell.length_c   1.000
_cell.angle_alpha   90.00
_cell.angle_beta   90.00
_cell.angle_gamma   90.00
#
_symmetry.space_group_name_H-M   'P 1'
#
loop_
_entity.id
_entity.type
_entity.pdbx_description
1 polymer ?
#
loop_
_entity_poly.entity_id
_entity_poly.type
_entity_poly.pdbx_seq_one_letter_code
_entity_poly.pdbx_strand_id
1 'polypeptide(L)'
;MKDNTDITSTGIEIYRHDINYYADEYIKNELEIDHVNQESKKIVKDSFVDMLFYISDRISKPDNADIKALDNIFSVYVRLCSKYSVNPTLEAFSFLVDINRATFTSWNNGDYRTQEHSDTVKKWMNICKGFLVNNLGNSKGTDANKIFIAKAAYGMAETKAVEQEQITGAKKSIEQIAADIGADPKALPGDADTDDPVDLF
;
A
#
# COMPACT_ATOMS: atom_id res chain seq x y z
N MET A 1 -2.83 16.88 17.12
CA MET A 1 -2.23 15.54 17.20
C MET A 1 -1.13 15.65 18.24
N LYS A 2 -1.02 14.75 19.23
CA LYS A 2 0.06 14.87 20.23
C LYS A 2 1.41 14.64 19.56
N ASP A 3 2.45 15.26 20.12
CA ASP A 3 3.85 15.21 19.70
C ASP A 3 4.37 13.76 19.70
N ASN A 4 5.55 13.48 19.15
CA ASN A 4 6.12 12.12 19.03
C ASN A 4 6.62 11.54 20.38
N THR A 5 6.10 12.07 21.49
CA THR A 5 6.42 11.75 22.87
C THR A 5 5.37 10.81 23.49
N ASP A 6 5.81 10.05 24.48
CA ASP A 6 4.92 9.35 25.40
C ASP A 6 4.89 10.08 26.75
N ILE A 7 3.75 10.04 27.43
CA ILE A 7 3.60 10.62 28.77
C ILE A 7 3.77 9.50 29.79
N THR A 8 4.72 9.64 30.70
CA THR A 8 4.91 8.70 31.82
C THR A 8 3.74 8.78 32.80
N SER A 9 3.62 7.81 33.71
CA SER A 9 2.63 7.85 34.81
C SER A 9 2.77 9.09 35.71
N THR A 10 3.93 9.75 35.67
CA THR A 10 4.25 10.98 36.41
C THR A 10 4.05 12.26 35.60
N GLY A 11 3.52 12.18 34.36
CA GLY A 11 3.21 13.34 33.53
C GLY A 11 4.40 13.92 32.75
N ILE A 12 5.52 13.20 32.65
CA ILE A 12 6.72 13.65 31.92
C ILE A 12 6.64 13.17 30.49
N GLU A 13 6.89 14.07 29.53
CA GLU A 13 7.01 13.73 28.12
C GLU A 13 8.41 13.19 27.81
N ILE A 14 8.46 11.99 27.23
CA ILE A 14 9.72 11.34 26.84
C ILE A 14 9.67 10.89 25.39
N TYR A 15 10.80 11.04 24.70
CA TYR A 15 11.01 10.41 23.40
C TYR A 15 11.54 9.00 23.60
N ARG A 16 10.90 8.00 22.98
CA ARG A 16 11.40 6.62 23.01
C ARG A 16 12.54 6.36 22.02
N HIS A 17 12.71 7.24 21.04
CA HIS A 17 13.68 7.08 19.97
C HIS A 17 14.08 8.45 19.40
N ASP A 18 15.35 8.64 19.06
CA ASP A 18 15.86 9.93 18.57
C ASP A 18 15.19 10.38 17.25
N ILE A 19 14.84 9.43 16.38
CA ILE A 19 13.96 9.65 15.21
C ILE A 19 12.73 10.50 15.54
N ASN A 20 12.05 10.20 16.65
CA ASN A 20 10.86 10.94 17.06
C ASN A 20 11.19 12.36 17.52
N TYR A 21 12.31 12.50 18.25
CA TYR A 21 12.81 13.79 18.69
C TYR A 21 13.17 14.68 17.48
N TYR A 22 13.96 14.17 16.54
CA TYR A 22 14.37 14.93 15.36
C TYR A 22 13.23 15.19 14.38
N ALA A 23 12.21 14.34 14.35
CA ALA A 23 10.98 14.62 13.60
C ALA A 23 10.25 15.85 14.18
N ASP A 24 10.09 15.93 15.50
CA ASP A 24 9.45 17.08 16.14
C ASP A 24 10.33 18.34 16.06
N GLU A 25 11.66 18.19 16.19
CA GLU A 25 12.63 19.27 15.99
C GLU A 25 12.52 19.86 14.58
N TYR A 26 12.46 19.02 13.54
CA TYR A 26 12.28 19.45 12.15
C TYR A 26 10.95 20.19 11.96
N ILE A 27 9.85 19.62 12.45
CA ILE A 27 8.51 20.21 12.32
C ILE A 27 8.46 21.58 12.99
N LYS A 28 9.10 21.71 14.15
CA LYS A 28 9.14 22.97 14.89
C LYS A 28 10.04 24.01 14.25
N ASN A 29 11.28 23.63 13.90
CA ASN A 29 12.32 24.58 13.56
C ASN A 29 12.41 24.86 12.05
N GLU A 30 12.15 23.86 11.20
CA GLU A 30 12.24 24.00 9.75
C GLU A 30 10.88 24.32 9.12
N LEU A 31 9.78 23.76 9.67
CA LEU A 31 8.43 24.02 9.18
C LEU A 31 7.68 25.09 9.98
N GLU A 32 8.25 25.58 11.08
CA GLU A 32 7.64 26.58 11.97
C GLU A 32 6.24 26.17 12.49
N ILE A 33 6.04 24.86 12.73
CA ILE A 33 4.78 24.30 13.25
C ILE A 33 4.96 23.91 14.72
N ASP A 34 4.36 24.68 15.62
CA ASP A 34 4.41 24.36 17.06
C ASP A 34 3.65 23.07 17.42
N HIS A 35 2.48 22.85 16.80
CA HIS A 35 1.67 21.66 17.03
C HIS A 35 0.96 21.19 15.76
N VAL A 36 1.10 19.90 15.45
CA VAL A 36 0.48 19.32 14.25
C VAL A 36 -1.03 19.16 14.42
N ASN A 37 -1.78 19.89 13.61
CA ASN A 37 -3.22 19.80 13.42
C ASN A 37 -3.55 19.19 12.04
N GLN A 38 -4.83 19.15 11.64
CA GLN A 38 -5.21 18.53 10.36
C GLN A 38 -4.67 19.27 9.13
N GLU A 39 -4.55 20.60 9.19
CA GLU A 39 -4.07 21.43 8.08
C GLU A 39 -2.55 21.31 7.94
N SER A 40 -1.83 21.52 9.03
CA SER A 40 -0.36 21.40 9.09
C SER A 40 0.12 19.98 8.83
N LYS A 41 -0.68 18.94 9.12
CA LYS A 41 -0.35 17.55 8.79
C LYS A 41 -0.10 17.35 7.30
N LYS A 42 -0.79 18.10 6.42
CA LYS A 42 -0.52 18.05 4.98
C LYS A 42 0.87 18.61 4.66
N ILE A 43 1.28 19.71 5.30
CA ILE A 43 2.61 20.32 5.13
C ILE A 43 3.70 19.34 5.56
N VAL A 44 3.53 18.69 6.73
CA VAL A 44 4.48 17.67 7.22
C VAL A 44 4.55 16.49 6.25
N LYS A 45 3.40 16.05 5.73
CA LYS A 45 3.35 14.97 4.74
C LYS A 45 4.07 15.33 3.45
N ASP A 46 3.87 16.55 2.94
CA ASP A 46 4.48 17.02 1.70
C ASP A 46 6.01 17.20 1.86
N SER A 47 6.47 17.48 3.09
CA SER A 47 7.88 17.65 3.45
C SER A 47 8.52 16.38 4.04
N PHE A 48 7.82 15.24 3.99
CA PHE A 48 8.22 14.06 4.76
C PHE A 48 9.58 13.49 4.35
N VAL A 49 9.93 13.53 3.07
CA VAL A 49 11.24 13.05 2.59
C VAL A 49 12.37 13.93 3.09
N ASP A 50 12.19 15.24 3.10
CA ASP A 50 13.17 16.19 3.64
C ASP A 50 13.37 15.97 5.14
N MET A 51 12.27 15.76 5.88
CA MET A 51 12.32 15.36 7.29
C MET A 51 13.11 14.05 7.50
N LEU A 52 12.99 13.06 6.61
CA LEU A 52 13.77 11.82 6.73
C LEU A 52 15.28 12.08 6.57
N PHE A 53 15.68 12.95 5.65
CA PHE A 53 17.09 13.35 5.52
C PHE A 53 17.57 14.12 6.75
N TYR A 54 16.76 15.05 7.25
CA TYR A 54 17.07 15.79 8.48
C TYR A 54 17.33 14.85 9.67
N ILE A 55 16.49 13.83 9.83
CA ILE A 55 16.64 12.80 10.86
C ILE A 55 17.88 11.94 10.58
N SER A 56 18.04 11.47 9.34
CA SER A 56 19.16 10.61 8.93
C SER A 56 20.50 11.26 9.27
N ASP A 57 20.67 12.56 9.03
CA ASP A 57 21.91 13.29 9.34
C ASP A 57 22.27 13.30 10.83
N ARG A 58 21.31 13.05 11.72
CA ARG A 58 21.46 13.25 13.18
C ARG A 58 21.38 11.97 14.00
N ILE A 59 20.76 10.91 13.49
CA ILE A 59 20.69 9.63 14.20
C ILE A 59 21.96 8.80 14.01
N SER A 60 22.33 8.02 15.03
CA SER A 60 23.33 6.97 14.88
C SER A 60 22.76 5.84 14.01
N LYS A 61 23.46 5.49 12.94
CA LYS A 61 23.09 4.35 12.09
C LYS A 61 23.73 3.07 12.64
N PRO A 62 22.96 1.97 12.83
CA PRO A 62 23.53 0.69 13.23
C PRO A 62 24.36 0.09 12.08
N ASP A 63 25.22 -0.88 12.41
CA ASP A 63 25.92 -1.67 11.39
C ASP A 63 24.90 -2.44 10.54
N ASN A 64 25.15 -2.50 9.23
CA ASN A 64 24.34 -3.27 8.28
C ASN A 64 24.27 -4.78 8.58
N ALA A 65 25.09 -5.30 9.49
CA ALA A 65 25.05 -6.67 10.00
C ALA A 65 24.02 -6.85 11.12
N ASP A 66 23.69 -5.78 11.84
CA ASP A 66 22.72 -5.79 12.93
C ASP A 66 21.31 -5.55 12.38
N ILE A 67 20.79 -6.60 11.74
CA ILE A 67 19.45 -6.57 11.16
C ILE A 67 18.36 -6.31 12.21
N LYS A 68 18.58 -6.67 13.47
CA LYS A 68 17.61 -6.44 14.56
C LYS A 68 17.54 -4.96 14.93
N ALA A 69 18.67 -4.28 15.01
CA ALA A 69 18.70 -2.84 15.19
C ALA A 69 18.02 -2.11 14.02
N LEU A 70 18.30 -2.53 12.78
CA LEU A 70 17.62 -1.97 11.59
C LEU A 70 16.10 -2.25 11.61
N ASP A 71 15.67 -3.43 12.06
CA ASP A 71 14.25 -3.78 12.17
C ASP A 71 13.50 -2.96 13.23
N ASN A 72 14.18 -2.62 14.32
CA ASN A 72 13.66 -1.69 15.32
C ASN A 72 13.49 -0.28 14.72
N ILE A 73 14.48 0.21 13.97
CA ILE A 73 14.39 1.50 13.28
C ILE A 73 13.27 1.48 12.23
N PHE A 74 13.12 0.39 11.46
CA PHE A 74 12.02 0.21 10.52
C PHE A 74 10.65 0.29 11.21
N SER A 75 10.52 -0.32 12.39
CA SER A 75 9.29 -0.27 13.17
C SER A 75 8.93 1.16 13.62
N VAL A 76 9.93 1.97 14.00
CA VAL A 76 9.73 3.40 14.34
C VAL A 76 9.37 4.20 13.09
N TYR A 77 10.07 3.98 11.98
CA TYR A 77 9.78 4.58 10.68
C TYR A 77 8.33 4.33 10.23
N VAL A 78 7.85 3.09 10.30
CA VAL A 78 6.47 2.74 9.92
C VAL A 78 5.45 3.49 10.78
N ARG A 79 5.71 3.62 12.10
CA ARG A 79 4.84 4.40 13.00
C ARG A 79 4.85 5.88 12.63
N LEU A 80 6.00 6.43 12.28
CA LEU A 80 6.14 7.82 11.82
C LEU A 80 5.36 8.07 10.52
N CYS A 81 5.49 7.18 9.53
CA CYS A 81 4.71 7.21 8.29
C CYS A 81 3.20 7.16 8.57
N SER A 82 2.76 6.23 9.42
CA SER A 82 1.35 6.10 9.82
C SER A 82 0.84 7.40 10.47
N LYS A 83 1.61 7.97 11.40
CA LYS A 83 1.29 9.21 12.09
C LYS A 83 1.02 10.34 11.09
N TYR A 84 1.89 10.52 10.10
CA TYR A 84 1.77 11.59 9.11
C TYR A 84 1.01 11.20 7.83
N SER A 85 0.33 10.03 7.83
CA SER A 85 -0.49 9.56 6.71
C SER A 85 0.28 9.44 5.38
N VAL A 86 1.52 8.95 5.50
CA VAL A 86 2.43 8.58 4.41
C VAL A 86 2.46 7.05 4.29
N ASN A 87 2.51 6.53 3.08
CA ASN A 87 2.71 5.10 2.86
C ASN A 87 4.20 4.78 3.02
N PRO A 88 4.59 3.89 3.95
CA PRO A 88 5.99 3.50 4.08
C PRO A 88 6.46 2.76 2.82
N THR A 89 7.70 3.03 2.40
CA THR A 89 8.35 2.33 1.30
C THR A 89 9.78 1.97 1.71
N LEU A 90 10.32 0.89 1.14
CA LEU A 90 11.75 0.59 1.31
C LEU A 90 12.65 1.67 0.72
N GLU A 91 12.16 2.46 -0.24
CA GLU A 91 12.89 3.59 -0.82
C GLU A 91 13.13 4.68 0.23
N ALA A 92 12.05 5.18 0.84
CA ALA A 92 12.14 6.22 1.85
C ALA A 92 12.80 5.70 3.14
N PHE A 93 12.60 4.43 3.49
CA PHE A 93 13.37 3.82 4.56
C PHE A 93 14.88 3.85 4.28
N SER A 94 15.29 3.63 3.02
CA SER A 94 16.70 3.65 2.61
C SER A 94 17.35 5.02 2.84
N PHE A 95 16.58 6.12 2.66
CA PHE A 95 17.03 7.48 2.97
C PHE A 95 17.24 7.69 4.47
N LEU A 96 16.34 7.17 5.30
CA LEU A 96 16.40 7.33 6.76
C LEU A 96 17.63 6.64 7.38
N VAL A 97 17.97 5.44 6.91
CA VAL A 97 19.10 4.66 7.46
C VAL A 97 20.39 4.82 6.65
N ASP A 98 20.37 5.65 5.60
CA ASP A 98 21.51 5.89 4.71
C ASP A 98 22.12 4.60 4.14
N ILE A 99 21.25 3.71 3.66
CA ILE A 99 21.63 2.45 3.00
C ILE A 99 21.17 2.53 1.56
N ASN A 100 22.05 2.21 0.60
CA ASN A 100 21.65 2.12 -0.80
C ASN A 100 20.50 1.12 -0.97
N ARG A 101 19.39 1.55 -1.59
CA ARG A 101 18.20 0.73 -1.82
C ARG A 101 18.50 -0.63 -2.45
N ALA A 102 19.48 -0.74 -3.34
CA ALA A 102 19.86 -2.00 -3.98
C ALA A 102 20.35 -3.06 -2.98
N THR A 103 20.89 -2.63 -1.83
CA THR A 103 21.28 -3.51 -0.72
C THR A 103 20.08 -4.31 -0.21
N PHE A 104 18.92 -3.66 -0.02
CA PHE A 104 17.71 -4.38 0.40
C PHE A 104 17.22 -5.36 -0.67
N THR A 105 17.37 -5.04 -1.96
CA THR A 105 17.06 -5.98 -3.04
C THR A 105 17.97 -7.21 -2.97
N SER A 106 19.28 -7.00 -2.79
CA SER A 106 20.25 -8.09 -2.63
C SER A 106 19.93 -8.98 -1.42
N TRP A 107 19.59 -8.39 -0.26
CA TRP A 107 19.16 -9.15 0.92
C TRP A 107 17.86 -9.93 0.67
N ASN A 108 16.87 -9.30 0.04
CA ASN A 108 15.60 -9.94 -0.28
C ASN A 108 15.77 -11.17 -1.18
N ASN A 109 16.68 -11.09 -2.16
CA ASN A 109 17.03 -12.20 -3.06
C ASN A 109 17.86 -13.29 -2.36
N GLY A 110 18.52 -12.96 -1.24
CA GLY A 110 19.44 -13.86 -0.55
C GLY A 110 20.84 -13.87 -1.17
N ASP A 111 21.18 -12.87 -2.00
CA ASP A 111 22.47 -12.80 -2.72
C ASP A 111 23.65 -12.48 -1.78
N TYR A 112 23.37 -11.84 -0.63
CA TYR A 112 24.36 -11.37 0.34
C TYR A 112 23.74 -11.34 1.77
N ARG A 113 24.54 -11.67 2.81
CA ARG A 113 24.16 -11.83 4.25
C ARG A 113 23.43 -13.14 4.60
N THR A 114 22.88 -13.19 5.82
CA THR A 114 22.22 -14.35 6.42
C THR A 114 20.76 -14.47 5.99
N GLN A 115 20.17 -15.65 6.16
CA GLN A 115 18.73 -15.88 5.96
C GLN A 115 17.86 -14.89 6.77
N GLU A 116 18.30 -14.52 7.98
CA GLU A 116 17.62 -13.54 8.83
C GLU A 116 17.47 -12.15 8.16
N HIS A 117 18.46 -11.71 7.37
CA HIS A 117 18.35 -10.48 6.58
C HIS A 117 17.30 -10.61 5.49
N SER A 118 17.31 -11.73 4.76
CA SER A 118 16.34 -11.99 3.70
C SER A 118 14.90 -12.00 4.26
N ASP A 119 14.67 -12.73 5.34
CA ASP A 119 13.36 -12.85 5.97
C ASP A 119 12.88 -11.51 6.52
N THR A 120 13.79 -10.73 7.11
CA THR A 120 13.47 -9.41 7.66
C THR A 120 13.13 -8.40 6.56
N VAL A 121 13.88 -8.35 5.46
CA VAL A 121 13.52 -7.46 4.33
C VAL A 121 12.21 -7.88 3.67
N LYS A 122 11.95 -9.19 3.53
CA LYS A 122 10.65 -9.70 3.05
C LYS A 122 9.51 -9.26 3.98
N LYS A 123 9.73 -9.30 5.29
CA LYS A 123 8.78 -8.78 6.29
C LYS A 123 8.54 -7.28 6.08
N TRP A 124 9.58 -6.47 5.93
CA TRP A 124 9.45 -5.04 5.66
C TRP A 124 8.67 -4.75 4.38
N MET A 125 9.00 -5.47 3.30
CA MET A 125 8.29 -5.37 2.02
C MET A 125 6.80 -5.68 2.16
N ASN A 126 6.46 -6.74 2.90
CA ASN A 126 5.07 -7.13 3.18
C ASN A 126 4.33 -6.07 4.00
N ILE A 127 4.99 -5.41 4.96
CA ILE A 127 4.42 -4.31 5.73
C ILE A 127 4.13 -3.12 4.80
N CYS A 128 5.09 -2.70 3.97
CA CYS A 128 4.89 -1.63 2.98
C CYS A 128 3.74 -1.96 2.01
N LYS A 129 3.68 -3.20 1.51
CA LYS A 129 2.57 -3.71 0.69
C LYS A 129 1.23 -3.61 1.43
N GLY A 130 1.17 -4.05 2.69
CA GLY A 130 -0.04 -4.02 3.51
C GLY A 130 -0.58 -2.61 3.72
N PHE A 131 0.30 -1.63 3.94
CA PHE A 131 -0.10 -0.21 4.01
C PHE A 131 -0.72 0.28 2.70
N LEU A 132 -0.12 -0.05 1.55
CA LEU A 132 -0.66 0.34 0.25
C LEU A 132 -2.04 -0.30 -0.01
N VAL A 133 -2.20 -1.60 0.28
CA VAL A 133 -3.47 -2.31 0.15
C VAL A 133 -4.54 -1.70 1.06
N ASN A 134 -4.21 -1.44 2.32
CA ASN A 134 -5.13 -0.80 3.26
C ASN A 134 -5.52 0.60 2.80
N ASN A 135 -4.58 1.36 2.23
CA ASN A 135 -4.87 2.69 1.69
C ASN A 135 -5.80 2.64 0.47
N LEU A 136 -5.60 1.68 -0.44
CA LEU A 136 -6.45 1.45 -1.61
C LEU A 136 -7.85 0.94 -1.23
N GLY A 137 -7.95 0.04 -0.24
CA GLY A 137 -9.22 -0.50 0.22
C GLY A 137 -10.10 0.50 0.97
N ASN A 138 -9.48 1.52 1.58
CA ASN A 138 -10.19 2.55 2.36
C ASN A 138 -10.27 3.92 1.66
N SER A 139 -9.80 4.05 0.42
CA SER A 139 -9.86 5.33 -0.29
C SER A 139 -11.29 5.61 -0.77
N LYS A 140 -11.72 6.88 -0.68
CA LYS A 140 -13.05 7.34 -1.14
C LYS A 140 -13.25 7.25 -2.67
N GLY A 141 -12.20 6.92 -3.42
CA GLY A 141 -12.22 6.76 -4.86
C GLY A 141 -10.97 6.02 -5.36
N THR A 142 -10.93 5.75 -6.66
CA THR A 142 -9.82 5.03 -7.30
C THR A 142 -8.60 5.94 -7.48
N ASP A 143 -7.45 5.49 -6.97
CA ASP A 143 -6.15 6.13 -7.20
C ASP A 143 -5.33 5.27 -8.19
N ALA A 144 -5.40 5.64 -9.47
CA ALA A 144 -4.73 4.88 -10.55
C ALA A 144 -3.22 4.78 -10.33
N ASN A 145 -2.58 5.82 -9.81
CA ASN A 145 -1.13 5.84 -9.54
C ASN A 145 -0.77 4.76 -8.52
N LYS A 146 -1.55 4.64 -7.44
CA LYS A 146 -1.34 3.60 -6.43
C LYS A 146 -1.59 2.19 -6.97
N ILE A 147 -2.51 2.02 -7.92
CA ILE A 147 -2.72 0.74 -8.61
C ILE A 147 -1.49 0.38 -9.45
N PHE A 148 -0.95 1.32 -10.23
CA PHE A 148 0.28 1.07 -11.01
C PHE A 148 1.46 0.74 -10.12
N ILE A 149 1.63 1.44 -9.00
CA ILE A 149 2.67 1.14 -8.01
C ILE A 149 2.43 -0.26 -7.39
N ALA A 150 1.19 -0.60 -7.04
CA ALA A 150 0.85 -1.91 -6.50
C ALA A 150 1.22 -3.06 -7.46
N LYS A 151 0.98 -2.87 -8.75
CA LYS A 151 1.36 -3.82 -9.81
C LYS A 151 2.88 -3.89 -9.98
N ALA A 152 3.53 -2.75 -10.20
CA ALA A 152 4.96 -2.68 -10.53
C ALA A 152 5.87 -3.07 -9.36
N ALA A 153 5.57 -2.61 -8.14
CA ALA A 153 6.43 -2.80 -6.98
C ALA A 153 6.14 -4.07 -6.18
N TYR A 154 4.90 -4.58 -6.23
CA TYR A 154 4.46 -5.71 -5.38
C TYR A 154 3.85 -6.87 -6.15
N GLY A 155 3.88 -6.84 -7.49
CA GLY A 155 3.40 -7.92 -8.35
C GLY A 155 1.91 -8.22 -8.22
N MET A 156 1.11 -7.24 -7.80
CA MET A 156 -0.35 -7.43 -7.75
C MET A 156 -0.91 -7.50 -9.17
N ALA A 157 -1.89 -8.36 -9.39
CA ALA A 157 -2.56 -8.52 -10.67
C ALA A 157 -4.07 -8.55 -10.46
N GLU A 158 -4.80 -8.07 -11.46
CA GLU A 158 -6.24 -8.30 -11.53
C GLU A 158 -6.48 -9.78 -11.83
N THR A 159 -7.36 -10.42 -11.07
CA THR A 159 -7.88 -11.73 -11.45
C THR A 159 -8.76 -11.54 -12.68
N LYS A 160 -8.41 -12.21 -13.79
CA LYS A 160 -9.28 -12.26 -14.98
C LYS A 160 -10.67 -12.74 -14.52
N ALA A 161 -11.71 -12.14 -15.09
CA ALA A 161 -13.05 -12.71 -14.98
C ALA A 161 -12.96 -14.17 -15.42
N VAL A 162 -13.48 -15.08 -14.59
CA VAL A 162 -13.67 -16.47 -15.02
C VAL A 162 -14.57 -16.39 -16.22
N GLU A 163 -14.07 -16.76 -17.41
CA GLU A 163 -14.92 -16.98 -18.56
C GLU A 163 -15.95 -18.03 -18.11
N GLN A 164 -17.20 -17.61 -17.89
CA GLN A 164 -18.27 -18.57 -17.72
C GLN A 164 -18.23 -19.43 -18.98
N GLU A 165 -18.00 -20.74 -18.82
CA GLU A 165 -18.17 -21.69 -19.91
C GLU A 165 -19.52 -21.35 -20.56
N GLN A 166 -19.49 -20.89 -21.81
CA GLN A 166 -20.71 -20.87 -22.60
C GLN A 166 -21.26 -22.29 -22.48
N ILE A 167 -22.49 -22.43 -21.99
CA ILE A 167 -23.16 -23.73 -21.95
C ILE A 167 -23.18 -24.21 -23.40
N THR A 168 -22.23 -25.06 -23.78
CA THR A 168 -22.18 -25.77 -25.05
C THR A 168 -23.16 -26.94 -25.00
N GLY A 169 -24.37 -26.67 -24.51
CA GLY A 169 -25.52 -27.49 -24.81
C GLY A 169 -25.96 -27.13 -26.22
N ALA A 170 -26.08 -28.12 -27.09
CA ALA A 170 -26.65 -27.93 -28.42
C ALA A 170 -27.92 -27.08 -28.30
N LYS A 171 -27.94 -25.91 -28.93
CA LYS A 171 -29.15 -25.09 -29.04
C LYS A 171 -30.19 -25.95 -29.76
N LYS A 172 -31.15 -26.50 -29.03
CA LYS A 172 -32.29 -27.19 -29.63
C LYS A 172 -33.09 -26.16 -30.43
N SER A 173 -33.45 -26.47 -31.66
CA SER A 173 -34.34 -25.60 -32.42
C SER A 173 -35.70 -25.49 -31.72
N ILE A 174 -36.46 -24.43 -32.00
CA ILE A 174 -37.80 -24.25 -31.42
C ILE A 174 -38.68 -25.48 -31.70
N GLU A 175 -38.52 -26.15 -32.85
CA GLU A 175 -39.25 -27.38 -33.14
C GLU A 175 -38.84 -28.55 -32.25
N GLN A 176 -37.55 -28.67 -31.91
CA GLN A 176 -37.06 -29.71 -31.00
C GLN A 176 -37.55 -29.48 -29.56
N ILE A 177 -37.62 -28.22 -29.12
CA ILE A 177 -38.17 -27.86 -27.81
C ILE A 177 -39.67 -28.17 -27.78
N ALA A 178 -40.41 -27.79 -28.82
CA ALA A 178 -41.84 -28.05 -28.93
C ALA A 178 -42.18 -29.55 -28.89
N ALA A 179 -41.39 -30.37 -29.60
CA ALA A 179 -41.54 -31.82 -29.60
C ALA A 179 -41.29 -32.45 -28.22
N ASP A 180 -40.28 -31.98 -27.49
CA ASP A 180 -39.95 -32.51 -26.16
C ASP A 180 -41.03 -32.20 -25.10
N ILE A 181 -41.72 -31.07 -25.23
CA ILE A 181 -42.76 -30.64 -24.28
C ILE A 181 -44.20 -30.92 -24.75
N GLY A 182 -44.36 -31.48 -25.95
CA GLY A 182 -45.68 -31.79 -26.55
C GLY A 182 -46.50 -30.56 -26.95
N ALA A 183 -45.86 -29.43 -27.24
CA ALA A 183 -46.51 -28.18 -27.61
C ALA A 183 -46.53 -27.96 -29.14
N ASP A 184 -47.48 -27.16 -29.63
CA ASP A 184 -47.49 -26.69 -31.03
C ASP A 184 -46.37 -25.64 -31.22
N PRO A 185 -45.43 -25.83 -32.16
CA PRO A 185 -44.34 -24.88 -32.41
C PRO A 185 -44.78 -23.45 -32.68
N LYS A 186 -46.00 -23.24 -33.22
CA LYS A 186 -46.55 -21.90 -33.51
C LYS A 186 -47.09 -21.17 -32.28
N ALA A 187 -47.27 -21.86 -31.16
CA ALA A 187 -47.71 -21.27 -29.89
C ALA A 187 -46.55 -20.84 -29.00
N LEU A 188 -45.31 -21.21 -29.36
CA LEU A 188 -44.11 -20.74 -28.67
C LEU A 188 -43.75 -19.33 -29.16
N PRO A 189 -43.29 -18.44 -28.27
CA PRO A 189 -42.84 -17.11 -28.68
C PRO A 189 -41.68 -17.30 -29.67
N GLY A 190 -41.90 -16.90 -30.93
CA GLY A 190 -40.83 -16.81 -31.91
C GLY A 190 -39.83 -15.75 -31.49
N ASP A 191 -38.56 -15.92 -31.85
CA ASP A 191 -37.52 -14.92 -31.63
C ASP A 191 -38.00 -13.58 -32.19
N ALA A 192 -38.42 -12.68 -31.29
CA ALA A 192 -38.67 -11.30 -31.61
C ALA A 192 -37.28 -10.66 -31.75
N ASP A 193 -36.72 -10.71 -32.96
CA ASP A 193 -35.69 -9.77 -33.40
C ASP A 193 -36.32 -8.38 -33.42
N THR A 194 -36.41 -7.74 -32.26
CA THR A 194 -36.53 -6.29 -32.17
C THR A 194 -35.11 -5.75 -32.18
N ASP A 195 -34.56 -5.58 -33.38
CA ASP A 195 -33.52 -4.59 -33.66
C ASP A 195 -34.09 -3.20 -33.33
N ASP A 196 -34.07 -2.83 -32.05
CA ASP A 196 -34.23 -1.44 -31.64
C ASP A 196 -32.85 -0.77 -31.76
N PRO A 197 -32.65 0.19 -32.69
CA PRO A 197 -31.41 0.93 -32.76
C PRO A 197 -31.28 1.78 -31.48
N VAL A 198 -30.25 1.50 -30.69
CA VAL A 198 -29.91 2.30 -29.52
C VAL A 198 -29.43 3.67 -30.02
N ASP A 199 -30.30 4.67 -29.96
CA ASP A 199 -29.92 6.07 -30.11
C ASP A 199 -28.88 6.42 -29.02
N LEU A 200 -27.66 6.71 -29.47
CA LEU A 200 -26.59 7.25 -28.65
C LEU A 200 -26.86 8.73 -28.36
N PHE A 201 -27.10 9.06 -27.10
CA PHE A 201 -26.89 10.40 -26.53
C PHE A 201 -25.80 10.34 -25.47
#